data_AF-A0A7V4P0F4-F1
#
_entry.id   AF-A0A7V4P0F4-F1
#
_cell.length_a   1.000
_cell.length_b   1.000
_cell.length_c   1.000
_cell.angle_alpha   90.00
_cell.angle_beta   90.00
_cell.angle_gamma   90.00
#
_symmetry.space_group_name_H-M   'P 1'
#
loop_
_entity.id
_entity.type
_entity.pdbx_description
1 polymer ?
#
loop_
_entity_poly.entity_id
_entity_poly.type
_entity_poly.pdbx_seq_one_letter_code
_entity_poly.pdbx_strand_id
1 'polypeptide(L)'
;MRRGRSTEGSGVIVDCHTHLWEADSRMAKDAETALRQAVIGPSTASPTRWTPASPDELLAGSKPVDKSFVLAFKSRYLDVEIPNSLVSQYVRQHPEKLIGFAGIDPSDVQTALSDLRRARDELGLRGVTISPAAQDYHPTDSRAMQVFAEAARLRMPVLVHQGVHFSMAAKMEFARPHLFDEVAREFPTLKLIIAHMGYPWVDECVVLLGKQPNVFADISNVLQRPWQAYQALLTAHEYGVMDKLLFGSDFPRMSATASIEAIYSVNQVSIGTSLPSIPRPMLQSIVERDVLALLGLAAPSAAPRPTLGLLDDHAA
;
A
#
# COMPACT_ATOMS: atom_id res chain seq x y z
N MET A 1 4.23 -22.92 24.96
CA MET A 1 3.46 -23.59 23.88
C MET A 1 2.16 -22.82 23.64
N ARG A 2 2.14 -21.88 22.68
CA ARG A 2 0.89 -21.27 22.19
C ARG A 2 0.45 -22.08 20.97
N ARG A 3 -0.70 -22.74 21.05
CA ARG A 3 -1.31 -23.45 19.92
C ARG A 3 -1.67 -22.41 18.86
N GLY A 4 -1.10 -22.57 17.67
CA GLY A 4 -1.43 -21.76 16.50
C GLY A 4 -2.89 -21.95 16.13
N ARG A 5 -3.63 -20.85 16.01
CA ARG A 5 -4.87 -20.82 15.24
C ARG A 5 -4.45 -20.88 13.77
N SER A 6 -4.75 -21.98 13.09
CA SER A 6 -4.72 -22.04 11.63
C SER A 6 -5.76 -21.06 11.11
N THR A 7 -5.32 -19.88 10.68
CA THR A 7 -6.10 -19.02 9.81
C THR A 7 -6.02 -19.66 8.43
N GLU A 8 -7.00 -20.49 8.08
CA GLU A 8 -7.27 -20.77 6.67
C GLU A 8 -7.46 -19.40 6.00
N GLY A 9 -6.51 -19.03 5.15
CA GLY A 9 -6.56 -17.77 4.41
C GLY A 9 -7.85 -17.74 3.59
N SER A 10 -8.45 -16.56 3.46
CA SER A 10 -9.68 -16.36 2.69
C SER A 10 -9.58 -16.74 1.21
N GLY A 11 -8.38 -17.11 0.73
CA GLY A 11 -8.05 -17.38 -0.67
C GLY A 11 -7.98 -16.10 -1.52
N VAL A 12 -8.21 -14.93 -0.91
CA VAL A 12 -8.28 -13.63 -1.58
C VAL A 12 -6.88 -13.03 -1.70
N ILE A 13 -6.43 -12.81 -2.92
CA ILE A 13 -5.18 -12.10 -3.22
C ILE A 13 -5.48 -10.60 -3.35
N VAL A 14 -4.76 -9.77 -2.60
CA VAL A 14 -4.97 -8.31 -2.60
C VAL A 14 -3.69 -7.59 -2.98
N ASP A 15 -3.75 -6.80 -4.04
CA ASP A 15 -2.71 -5.84 -4.40
C ASP A 15 -2.90 -4.56 -3.58
N CYS A 16 -2.02 -4.33 -2.60
CA CYS A 16 -2.16 -3.23 -1.65
C CYS A 16 -1.67 -1.88 -2.17
N HIS A 17 -1.08 -1.83 -3.37
CA HIS A 17 -0.43 -0.62 -3.86
C HIS A 17 -0.56 -0.50 -5.38
N THR A 18 -1.59 0.22 -5.82
CA THR A 18 -1.76 0.59 -7.23
C THR A 18 -2.13 2.05 -7.38
N HIS A 19 -1.74 2.64 -8.49
CA HIS A 19 -2.04 4.01 -8.83
C HIS A 19 -2.92 4.09 -10.07
N LEU A 20 -3.70 5.16 -10.14
CA LEU A 20 -4.38 5.61 -11.35
C LEU A 20 -3.90 7.02 -11.66
N TRP A 21 -3.62 7.27 -12.93
CA TRP A 21 -3.42 8.63 -13.43
C TRP A 21 -3.72 8.69 -14.91
N GLU A 22 -4.26 9.83 -15.32
CA GLU A 22 -4.46 10.14 -16.72
C GLU A 22 -3.16 10.71 -17.31
N ALA A 23 -2.95 10.44 -18.59
CA ALA A 23 -1.76 10.89 -19.34
C ALA A 23 -1.54 12.40 -19.26
N ASP A 24 -2.63 13.18 -19.20
CA ASP A 24 -2.62 14.64 -19.18
C ASP A 24 -2.53 15.24 -17.78
N SER A 25 -2.48 14.41 -16.73
CA SER A 25 -2.40 14.86 -15.35
C SER A 25 -1.13 15.70 -15.14
N ARG A 26 -1.25 16.73 -14.30
CA ARG A 26 -0.09 17.56 -13.92
C ARG A 26 1.02 16.73 -13.29
N MET A 27 0.66 15.69 -12.52
CA MET A 27 1.59 14.74 -11.94
C MET A 27 2.41 13.99 -13.01
N ALA A 28 1.78 13.56 -14.12
CA ALA A 28 2.51 12.95 -15.23
C ALA A 28 3.48 13.94 -15.90
N LYS A 29 3.09 15.21 -16.04
CA LYS A 29 3.92 16.29 -16.62
C LYS A 29 5.09 16.68 -15.72
N ASP A 30 4.86 16.77 -14.41
CA ASP A 30 5.89 17.10 -13.41
C ASP A 30 6.85 15.92 -13.21
N ALA A 31 6.34 14.69 -13.19
CA ALA A 31 7.17 13.49 -13.15
C ALA A 31 7.98 13.28 -14.43
N GLU A 32 7.43 13.61 -15.60
CA GLU A 32 8.18 13.69 -16.86
C GLU A 32 9.27 14.75 -16.79
N THR A 33 8.98 15.92 -16.22
CA THR A 33 9.95 17.00 -16.04
C THR A 33 11.08 16.61 -15.07
N ALA A 34 10.74 16.01 -13.93
CA ALA A 34 11.71 15.52 -12.96
C ALA A 34 12.58 14.38 -13.53
N LEU A 35 11.99 13.46 -14.32
CA LEU A 35 12.73 12.41 -15.01
C LEU A 35 13.69 13.00 -16.05
N ARG A 36 13.25 14.00 -16.83
CA ARG A 36 14.10 14.71 -17.79
C ARG A 36 15.27 15.43 -17.10
N GLN A 37 15.07 15.94 -15.88
CA GLN A 37 16.10 16.62 -15.10
C GLN A 37 17.06 15.66 -14.37
N ALA A 38 16.58 14.48 -13.96
CA ALA A 38 17.38 13.48 -13.25
C ALA A 38 18.35 12.72 -14.18
N VAL A 39 18.12 12.70 -15.50
CA VAL A 39 19.02 12.08 -16.48
C VAL A 39 20.18 13.03 -16.80
N ILE A 40 21.20 13.02 -15.94
CA ILE A 40 22.54 13.52 -16.26
C ILE A 40 23.44 12.31 -16.54
N GLY A 41 23.54 11.90 -17.81
CA GLY A 41 24.47 10.87 -18.28
C GLY A 41 23.82 9.73 -19.09
N PRO A 42 24.59 8.98 -19.90
CA PRO A 42 24.08 7.92 -20.78
C PRO A 42 23.71 6.69 -19.95
N SER A 43 22.54 6.72 -19.32
CA SER A 43 21.93 5.52 -18.75
C SER A 43 21.29 4.69 -19.86
N THR A 44 21.70 3.44 -19.99
CA THR A 44 21.08 2.41 -20.84
C THR A 44 19.79 1.85 -20.23
N ALA A 45 19.43 2.23 -19.00
CA ALA A 45 18.10 1.98 -18.48
C ALA A 45 17.14 2.89 -19.24
N SER A 46 16.36 2.28 -20.14
CA SER A 46 15.28 2.93 -20.89
C SER A 46 14.52 3.86 -19.94
N PRO A 47 14.32 5.14 -20.30
CA PRO A 47 13.45 6.00 -19.51
C PRO A 47 12.11 5.28 -19.44
N THR A 48 11.69 4.86 -18.25
CA THR A 48 10.35 4.31 -18.05
C THR A 48 9.39 5.41 -18.47
N ARG A 49 8.94 5.34 -19.72
CA ARG A 49 7.93 6.21 -20.28
C ARG A 49 6.75 6.06 -19.32
N TRP A 50 6.40 7.15 -18.64
CA TRP A 50 5.24 7.16 -17.75
C TRP A 50 4.04 6.74 -18.59
N THR A 51 3.66 5.48 -18.45
CA THR A 51 2.55 4.92 -19.20
C THR A 51 1.30 5.41 -18.49
N PRO A 52 0.28 5.89 -19.22
CA PRO A 52 -1.02 6.15 -18.61
C PRO A 52 -1.45 4.95 -17.75
N ALA A 53 -2.11 5.23 -16.64
CA ALA A 53 -2.70 4.21 -15.78
C ALA A 53 -4.20 4.47 -15.74
N SER A 54 -4.85 4.20 -16.87
CA SER A 54 -6.31 4.24 -16.94
C SER A 54 -6.93 3.12 -16.09
N PRO A 55 -8.20 3.25 -15.69
CA PRO A 55 -8.92 2.19 -14.98
C PRO A 55 -8.88 0.84 -15.73
N ASP A 56 -9.07 0.87 -17.06
CA ASP A 56 -9.05 -0.35 -17.89
C ASP A 56 -7.68 -1.03 -17.88
N GLU A 57 -6.59 -0.25 -17.94
CA GLU A 57 -5.23 -0.76 -17.84
C GLU A 57 -4.96 -1.35 -16.45
N LEU A 58 -5.42 -0.70 -15.37
CA LEU A 58 -5.31 -1.24 -14.02
C LEU A 58 -6.06 -2.56 -13.89
N LEU A 59 -7.28 -2.66 -14.41
CA LEU A 59 -8.06 -3.90 -14.39
C LEU A 59 -7.36 -5.02 -15.17
N ALA A 60 -6.78 -4.70 -16.33
CA ALA A 60 -6.00 -5.64 -17.11
C ALA A 60 -4.73 -6.09 -16.37
N GLY A 61 -4.03 -5.17 -15.72
CA GLY A 61 -2.83 -5.43 -14.91
C GLY A 61 -3.11 -6.17 -13.59
N SER A 62 -4.34 -6.11 -13.09
CA SER A 62 -4.81 -6.72 -11.84
C SER A 62 -5.58 -8.03 -12.03
N LYS A 63 -5.50 -8.66 -13.21
CA LYS A 63 -6.18 -9.94 -13.48
C LYS A 63 -5.93 -11.05 -12.44
N PRO A 64 -4.70 -11.30 -11.96
CA PRO A 64 -4.43 -12.42 -11.05
C PRO A 64 -4.80 -12.16 -9.58
N VAL A 65 -5.22 -10.94 -9.22
CA VAL A 65 -5.61 -10.59 -7.85
C VAL A 65 -7.11 -10.43 -7.73
N ASP A 66 -7.68 -10.63 -6.56
CA ASP A 66 -9.12 -10.46 -6.34
C ASP A 66 -9.49 -9.00 -6.06
N LYS A 67 -8.58 -8.25 -5.42
CA LYS A 67 -8.75 -6.81 -5.15
C LYS A 67 -7.48 -6.01 -5.33
N SER A 68 -7.63 -4.74 -5.67
CA SER A 68 -6.54 -3.76 -5.73
C SER A 68 -6.87 -2.50 -4.94
N PHE A 69 -5.91 -1.98 -4.18
CA PHE A 69 -6.02 -0.68 -3.53
C PHE A 69 -5.65 0.42 -4.53
N VAL A 70 -6.53 1.41 -4.67
CA VAL A 70 -6.33 2.55 -5.56
C VAL A 70 -6.03 3.78 -4.72
N LEU A 71 -4.83 4.32 -4.87
CA LEU A 71 -4.33 5.39 -4.02
C LEU A 71 -4.56 6.76 -4.64
N ALA A 72 -5.44 7.57 -4.02
CA ALA A 72 -5.43 9.01 -4.23
C ALA A 72 -4.22 9.64 -3.53
N PHE A 73 -3.87 10.86 -3.91
CA PHE A 73 -2.74 11.59 -3.34
C PHE A 73 -2.98 13.09 -3.40
N LYS A 74 -2.46 13.83 -2.42
CA LYS A 74 -2.59 15.29 -2.37
C LYS A 74 -1.35 15.86 -1.71
N SER A 75 -0.66 16.76 -2.39
CA SER A 75 0.43 17.56 -1.84
C SER A 75 0.26 19.00 -2.26
N ARG A 76 -0.03 19.87 -1.31
CA ARG A 76 -0.02 21.33 -1.49
C ARG A 76 1.41 21.86 -1.60
N TYR A 77 2.37 21.18 -0.98
CA TYR A 77 3.78 21.53 -1.03
C TYR A 77 4.37 21.37 -2.43
N LEU A 78 4.06 20.25 -3.11
CA LEU A 78 4.51 19.98 -4.47
C LEU A 78 3.50 20.40 -5.53
N ASP A 79 2.33 20.88 -5.12
CA ASP A 79 1.23 21.31 -5.99
C ASP A 79 0.75 20.19 -6.95
N VAL A 80 0.60 18.99 -6.38
CA VAL A 80 0.22 17.75 -7.05
C VAL A 80 -1.01 17.14 -6.36
N GLU A 81 -1.98 16.69 -7.14
CA GLU A 81 -3.18 16.03 -6.62
C GLU A 81 -3.69 14.95 -7.59
N ILE A 82 -4.03 13.79 -7.03
CA ILE A 82 -4.95 12.79 -7.57
C ILE A 82 -6.23 12.92 -6.72
N PRO A 83 -7.31 13.53 -7.24
CA PRO A 83 -8.46 13.87 -6.43
C PRO A 83 -9.16 12.65 -5.82
N ASN A 84 -9.57 12.76 -4.55
CA ASN A 84 -10.34 11.72 -3.86
C ASN A 84 -11.65 11.37 -4.58
N SER A 85 -12.30 12.36 -5.21
CA SER A 85 -13.51 12.17 -6.00
C SER A 85 -13.28 11.32 -7.25
N LEU A 86 -12.12 11.50 -7.90
CA LEU A 86 -11.74 10.72 -9.08
C LEU A 86 -11.55 9.24 -8.72
N VAL A 87 -10.78 8.97 -7.66
CA VAL A 87 -10.60 7.60 -7.15
C VAL A 87 -11.93 6.99 -6.71
N SER A 88 -12.78 7.75 -6.01
CA SER A 88 -14.12 7.29 -5.63
C SER A 88 -14.98 6.92 -6.84
N GLN A 89 -14.96 7.73 -7.91
CA GLN A 89 -15.68 7.44 -9.14
C GLN A 89 -15.24 6.13 -9.77
N TYR A 90 -13.93 5.88 -9.89
CA TYR A 90 -13.41 4.64 -10.46
C TYR A 90 -13.71 3.42 -9.59
N VAL A 91 -13.58 3.55 -8.27
CA VAL A 91 -13.92 2.48 -7.33
C VAL A 91 -15.40 2.10 -7.45
N ARG A 92 -16.30 3.06 -7.65
CA ARG A 92 -17.74 2.81 -7.83
C ARG A 92 -18.06 2.08 -9.14
N GLN A 93 -17.21 2.15 -10.15
CA GLN A 93 -17.38 1.39 -11.39
C GLN A 93 -17.04 -0.09 -11.22
N HIS A 94 -16.14 -0.42 -10.29
CA HIS A 94 -15.67 -1.79 -10.03
C HIS A 94 -15.50 -2.09 -8.52
N PRO A 95 -16.55 -1.95 -7.69
CA PRO A 95 -16.46 -2.07 -6.23
C PRO A 95 -16.11 -3.49 -5.73
N GLU A 96 -16.36 -4.51 -6.57
CA GLU A 96 -15.94 -5.88 -6.35
C GLU A 96 -14.42 -6.06 -6.48
N LYS A 97 -13.75 -5.19 -7.25
CA LYS A 97 -12.32 -5.28 -7.58
C LYS A 97 -11.48 -4.21 -6.88
N LEU A 98 -12.01 -3.02 -6.67
CA LEU A 98 -11.22 -1.86 -6.25
C LEU A 98 -11.58 -1.39 -4.83
N ILE A 99 -10.56 -0.94 -4.09
CA ILE A 99 -10.72 -0.31 -2.78
C ILE A 99 -9.96 1.02 -2.80
N GLY A 100 -10.68 2.13 -2.66
CA GLY A 100 -10.06 3.45 -2.70
C GLY A 100 -9.44 3.88 -1.37
N PHE A 101 -8.27 4.50 -1.45
CA PHE A 101 -7.60 5.19 -0.35
C PHE A 101 -7.56 6.70 -0.65
N ALA A 102 -7.83 7.51 0.35
CA ALA A 102 -7.93 8.95 0.24
C ALA A 102 -6.57 9.64 0.43
N GLY A 103 -6.18 10.50 -0.50
CA GLY A 103 -5.04 11.39 -0.34
C GLY A 103 -5.38 12.50 0.65
N ILE A 104 -4.65 12.58 1.75
CA ILE A 104 -4.85 13.57 2.81
C ILE A 104 -3.56 14.35 3.03
N ASP A 105 -3.65 15.67 3.02
CA ASP A 105 -2.53 16.57 3.27
C ASP A 105 -2.72 17.29 4.62
N PRO A 106 -1.90 16.99 5.66
CA PRO A 106 -2.03 17.60 6.98
C PRO A 106 -1.64 19.08 7.06
N SER A 107 -1.09 19.69 5.99
CA SER A 107 -0.58 21.07 6.03
C SER A 107 -1.63 22.09 6.47
N ASP A 108 -2.90 21.89 6.08
CA ASP A 108 -4.09 22.53 6.67
C ASP A 108 -4.95 21.48 7.38
N VAL A 109 -4.81 21.42 8.70
CA VAL A 109 -5.43 20.38 9.52
C VAL A 109 -6.96 20.40 9.48
N GLN A 110 -7.59 21.57 9.36
CA GLN A 110 -9.06 21.64 9.36
C GLN A 110 -9.63 21.06 8.05
N THR A 111 -8.99 21.42 6.94
CA THR A 111 -9.31 20.82 5.63
C THR A 111 -9.00 19.33 5.63
N ALA A 112 -7.86 18.89 6.17
CA ALA A 112 -7.48 17.48 6.23
C ALA A 112 -8.51 16.62 6.99
N LEU A 113 -8.96 17.08 8.16
CA LEU A 113 -9.97 16.40 8.97
C LEU A 113 -11.34 16.36 8.28
N SER A 114 -11.71 17.45 7.57
CA SER A 114 -12.93 17.50 6.77
C SER A 114 -12.87 16.52 5.58
N ASP A 115 -11.76 16.54 4.84
CA ASP A 115 -11.52 15.64 3.70
C ASP A 115 -11.51 14.17 4.14
N LEU A 116 -10.97 13.83 5.32
CA LEU A 116 -11.02 12.49 5.89
C LEU A 116 -12.46 12.01 6.13
N ARG A 117 -13.28 12.82 6.79
CA ARG A 117 -14.68 12.46 7.06
C ARG A 117 -15.46 12.33 5.76
N ARG A 118 -15.31 13.29 4.84
CA ARG A 118 -15.94 13.23 3.52
C ARG A 118 -15.50 12.00 2.73
N ALA A 119 -14.21 11.67 2.76
CA ALA A 119 -13.66 10.49 2.10
C ALA A 119 -14.34 9.20 2.59
N ARG A 120 -14.53 9.07 3.90
CA ARG A 120 -15.17 7.91 4.52
C ARG A 120 -16.67 7.87 4.27
N ASP A 121 -17.37 8.95 4.61
CA ASP A 121 -18.82 8.95 4.78
C ASP A 121 -19.56 9.23 3.47
N GLU A 122 -18.97 10.01 2.55
CA GLU A 122 -19.59 10.40 1.29
C GLU A 122 -18.96 9.71 0.07
N LEU A 123 -17.63 9.56 0.06
CA LEU A 123 -16.89 8.99 -1.07
C LEU A 123 -16.69 7.47 -0.97
N GLY A 124 -16.96 6.85 0.18
CA GLY A 124 -16.80 5.40 0.38
C GLY A 124 -15.34 4.91 0.30
N LEU A 125 -14.37 5.81 0.45
CA LEU A 125 -12.95 5.47 0.53
C LEU A 125 -12.66 4.84 1.89
N ARG A 126 -11.79 3.83 1.92
CA ARG A 126 -11.64 2.94 3.08
C ARG A 126 -10.29 3.01 3.76
N GLY A 127 -9.32 3.72 3.18
CA GLY A 127 -8.01 3.97 3.77
C GLY A 127 -7.51 5.37 3.44
N VAL A 128 -6.32 5.71 3.93
CA VAL A 128 -5.69 7.02 3.78
C VAL A 128 -4.31 6.83 3.16
N THR A 129 -3.93 7.73 2.24
CA THR A 129 -2.60 7.81 1.66
C THR A 129 -1.97 9.14 2.07
N ILE A 130 -0.74 9.08 2.58
CA ILE A 130 0.07 10.25 2.92
C ILE A 130 1.52 10.06 2.44
N SER A 131 2.28 11.14 2.35
CA SER A 131 3.72 11.12 2.08
C SER A 131 4.38 12.30 2.79
N PRO A 132 4.87 12.14 4.04
CA PRO A 132 5.44 13.25 4.80
C PRO A 132 6.58 13.98 4.07
N ALA A 133 7.43 13.24 3.37
CA ALA A 133 8.51 13.81 2.56
C ALA A 133 8.01 14.65 1.37
N ALA A 134 6.92 14.25 0.74
CA ALA A 134 6.33 14.98 -0.38
C ALA A 134 5.31 16.03 0.06
N GLN A 135 4.93 16.09 1.33
CA GLN A 135 3.93 17.01 1.90
C GLN A 135 4.55 17.99 2.91
N ASP A 136 5.87 17.93 3.09
CA ASP A 136 6.65 18.81 3.96
C ASP A 136 6.19 18.85 5.43
N TYR A 137 6.17 17.69 6.09
CA TYR A 137 5.97 17.62 7.54
C TYR A 137 6.70 16.45 8.18
N HIS A 138 7.05 16.61 9.46
CA HIS A 138 7.53 15.51 10.28
C HIS A 138 6.35 14.63 10.72
N PRO A 139 6.42 13.27 10.69
CA PRO A 139 5.30 12.40 11.06
C PRO A 139 4.67 12.68 12.44
N THR A 140 5.43 13.23 13.39
CA THR A 140 4.92 13.61 14.73
C THR A 140 4.56 15.10 14.87
N ASP A 141 4.50 15.85 13.77
CA ASP A 141 3.92 17.21 13.75
C ASP A 141 2.48 17.15 14.29
N SER A 142 2.11 18.11 15.15
CA SER A 142 0.79 18.15 15.79
C SER A 142 -0.38 18.10 14.80
N ARG A 143 -0.20 18.57 13.56
CA ARG A 143 -1.21 18.48 12.50
C ARG A 143 -1.32 17.05 11.97
N ALA A 144 -0.20 16.38 11.74
CA ALA A 144 -0.16 14.99 11.30
C ALA A 144 -0.73 14.06 12.37
N MET A 145 -0.39 14.29 13.65
CA MET A 145 -0.92 13.52 14.78
C MET A 145 -2.45 13.61 14.89
N GLN A 146 -3.06 14.76 14.59
CA GLN A 146 -4.52 14.90 14.52
C GLN A 146 -5.13 14.09 13.36
N VAL A 147 -4.47 14.06 12.21
CA VAL A 147 -4.87 13.22 11.06
C VAL A 147 -4.80 11.73 11.41
N PHE A 148 -3.73 11.29 12.08
CA PHE A 148 -3.60 9.90 12.54
C PHE A 148 -4.66 9.53 13.59
N ALA A 149 -4.95 10.42 14.54
CA ALA A 149 -6.00 10.22 15.53
C ALA A 149 -7.38 10.04 14.87
N GLU A 150 -7.70 10.88 13.88
CA GLU A 150 -8.98 10.78 13.15
C GLU A 150 -9.04 9.53 12.26
N ALA A 151 -7.95 9.17 11.57
CA ALA A 151 -7.87 7.92 10.81
C ALA A 151 -8.06 6.69 11.71
N ALA A 152 -7.48 6.69 12.92
CA ALA A 152 -7.67 5.65 13.92
C ALA A 152 -9.13 5.57 14.37
N ARG A 153 -9.78 6.71 14.65
CA ARG A 153 -11.20 6.79 15.03
C ARG A 153 -12.12 6.24 13.93
N LEU A 154 -11.83 6.57 12.67
CA LEU A 154 -12.57 6.13 11.49
C LEU A 154 -12.24 4.69 11.07
N ARG A 155 -11.26 4.05 11.74
CA ARG A 155 -10.72 2.72 11.39
C ARG A 155 -10.28 2.65 9.92
N MET A 156 -9.60 3.70 9.46
CA MET A 156 -9.00 3.75 8.13
C MET A 156 -7.50 3.47 8.27
N PRO A 157 -6.97 2.38 7.68
CA PRO A 157 -5.54 2.18 7.60
C PRO A 157 -4.87 3.33 6.85
N VAL A 158 -3.64 3.66 7.24
CA VAL A 158 -2.84 4.71 6.59
C VAL A 158 -1.67 4.07 5.85
N LEU A 159 -1.63 4.26 4.54
CA LEU A 159 -0.48 3.96 3.69
C LEU A 159 0.43 5.17 3.62
N VAL A 160 1.68 4.98 4.05
CA VAL A 160 2.75 5.96 4.04
C VAL A 160 3.58 5.74 2.78
N HIS A 161 3.35 6.58 1.78
CA HIS A 161 4.06 6.51 0.52
C HIS A 161 5.48 7.09 0.66
N GLN A 162 6.48 6.32 0.25
CA GLN A 162 7.90 6.67 0.33
C GLN A 162 8.38 7.50 -0.88
N GLY A 163 7.55 8.36 -1.48
CA GLY A 163 7.76 8.99 -2.81
C GLY A 163 8.94 9.98 -2.95
N VAL A 164 10.05 9.75 -2.25
CA VAL A 164 11.22 10.62 -2.09
C VAL A 164 11.97 10.92 -3.39
N HIS A 165 11.84 10.07 -4.41
CA HIS A 165 12.59 10.21 -5.66
C HIS A 165 11.82 10.95 -6.77
N PHE A 166 10.56 11.36 -6.51
CA PHE A 166 9.72 12.01 -7.52
C PHE A 166 9.99 13.50 -7.69
N SER A 167 10.61 14.16 -6.69
CA SER A 167 10.92 15.58 -6.76
C SER A 167 12.16 15.92 -5.95
N MET A 168 13.00 16.80 -6.49
CA MET A 168 14.15 17.37 -5.76
C MET A 168 13.73 18.19 -4.53
N ALA A 169 12.46 18.62 -4.46
CA ALA A 169 11.92 19.33 -3.31
C ALA A 169 11.50 18.38 -2.17
N ALA A 170 11.32 17.08 -2.44
CA ALA A 170 10.91 16.13 -1.41
C ALA A 170 12.00 15.98 -0.33
N LYS A 171 11.59 16.00 0.93
CA LYS A 171 12.50 15.98 2.09
C LYS A 171 12.70 14.55 2.59
N MET A 172 13.82 13.94 2.21
CA MET A 172 14.13 12.55 2.52
C MET A 172 14.07 12.24 4.02
N GLU A 173 14.45 13.18 4.88
CA GLU A 173 14.44 13.01 6.33
C GLU A 173 13.05 12.63 6.86
N PHE A 174 11.96 13.10 6.25
CA PHE A 174 10.60 12.83 6.69
C PHE A 174 10.03 11.50 6.19
N ALA A 175 10.73 10.82 5.27
CA ALA A 175 10.33 9.52 4.77
C ALA A 175 10.84 8.35 5.63
N ARG A 176 11.79 8.59 6.54
CA ARG A 176 12.42 7.53 7.33
C ARG A 176 11.39 6.72 8.14
N PRO A 177 11.32 5.38 7.98
CA PRO A 177 10.35 4.54 8.67
C PRO A 177 10.37 4.70 10.19
N HIS A 178 11.56 4.85 10.80
CA HIS A 178 11.68 4.93 12.25
C HIS A 178 10.86 6.07 12.89
N LEU A 179 10.52 7.13 12.12
CA LEU A 179 9.74 8.26 12.60
C LEU A 179 8.29 7.89 12.95
N PHE A 180 7.79 6.76 12.43
CA PHE A 180 6.46 6.25 12.72
C PHE A 180 6.39 5.45 14.02
N ASP A 181 7.50 5.22 14.73
CA ASP A 181 7.48 4.55 16.03
C ASP A 181 6.59 5.28 17.04
N GLU A 182 6.71 6.60 17.12
CA GLU A 182 5.91 7.40 18.03
C GLU A 182 4.44 7.41 17.64
N VAL A 183 4.13 7.53 16.34
CA VAL A 183 2.76 7.44 15.82
C VAL A 183 2.12 6.10 16.20
N ALA A 184 2.85 4.99 16.04
CA ALA A 184 2.36 3.66 16.39
C ALA A 184 2.17 3.46 17.90
N ARG A 185 3.02 4.07 18.75
CA ARG A 185 2.86 4.05 20.20
C ARG A 185 1.66 4.86 20.67
N GLU A 186 1.43 6.02 20.08
CA GLU A 186 0.32 6.91 20.44
C GLU A 186 -1.04 6.38 19.97
N PHE A 187 -1.07 5.77 18.77
CA PHE A 187 -2.28 5.22 18.17
C PHE A 187 -2.18 3.71 17.99
N PRO A 188 -2.20 2.91 19.07
CA PRO A 188 -1.93 1.49 19.00
C PRO A 188 -2.99 0.69 18.23
N THR A 189 -4.16 1.26 17.93
CA THR A 189 -5.19 0.64 17.08
C THR A 189 -5.07 1.00 15.60
N LEU A 190 -4.29 2.03 15.27
CA LEU A 190 -4.09 2.48 13.89
C LEU A 190 -3.25 1.45 13.13
N LYS A 191 -3.69 1.14 11.91
CA LYS A 191 -2.94 0.27 10.99
C LYS A 191 -2.10 1.15 10.07
N LEU A 192 -0.78 1.02 10.14
CA LEU A 192 0.16 1.72 9.26
C LEU A 192 0.72 0.75 8.22
N ILE A 193 0.83 1.20 6.97
CA ILE A 193 1.46 0.44 5.89
C ILE A 193 2.59 1.31 5.33
N ILE A 194 3.83 0.90 5.54
CA ILE A 194 5.00 1.59 5.00
C ILE A 194 5.23 1.11 3.56
N ALA A 195 5.13 2.01 2.59
CA ALA A 195 5.29 1.63 1.19
C ALA A 195 6.71 1.12 0.89
N HIS A 196 6.81 0.16 -0.04
CA HIS A 196 8.08 -0.29 -0.60
C HIS A 196 9.12 -0.75 0.42
N MET A 197 8.68 -1.36 1.53
CA MET A 197 9.52 -1.72 2.67
C MET A 197 10.38 -0.56 3.20
N GLY A 198 9.91 0.68 3.08
CA GLY A 198 10.64 1.85 3.57
C GLY A 198 11.89 2.19 2.78
N TYR A 199 12.05 1.68 1.54
CA TYR A 199 13.23 1.89 0.72
C TYR A 199 13.62 3.40 0.63
N PRO A 200 14.91 3.75 0.82
CA PRO A 200 16.07 2.86 0.98
C PRO A 200 16.35 2.39 2.41
N TRP A 201 15.59 2.83 3.41
CA TRP A 201 15.80 2.51 4.83
C TRP A 201 15.11 1.19 5.24
N VAL A 202 15.39 0.13 4.48
CA VAL A 202 14.75 -1.18 4.67
C VAL A 202 15.00 -1.74 6.07
N ASP A 203 16.22 -1.58 6.60
CA ASP A 203 16.56 -2.06 7.94
C ASP A 203 15.75 -1.36 9.03
N GLU A 204 15.52 -0.05 8.91
CA GLU A 204 14.66 0.69 9.84
C GLU A 204 13.22 0.22 9.76
N CYS A 205 12.73 -0.05 8.55
CA CYS A 205 11.39 -0.59 8.34
C CYS A 205 11.25 -1.95 9.02
N VAL A 206 12.17 -2.89 8.77
CA VAL A 206 12.14 -4.24 9.38
C VAL A 206 12.16 -4.16 10.91
N VAL A 207 13.01 -3.31 11.50
CA VAL A 207 13.04 -3.10 12.96
C VAL A 207 11.71 -2.54 13.48
N LEU A 208 11.11 -1.57 12.78
CA LEU A 208 9.81 -1.02 13.14
C LEU A 208 8.70 -2.08 13.08
N LEU A 209 8.68 -2.92 12.03
CA LEU A 209 7.71 -4.01 11.89
C LEU A 209 7.78 -5.01 13.05
N GLY A 210 9.00 -5.35 13.48
CA GLY A 210 9.21 -6.24 14.62
C GLY A 210 8.82 -5.62 15.96
N LYS A 211 8.95 -4.29 16.08
CA LYS A 211 8.61 -3.54 17.30
C LYS A 211 7.10 -3.30 17.45
N GLN A 212 6.39 -3.04 16.36
CA GLN A 212 5.03 -2.50 16.39
C GLN A 212 3.97 -3.47 15.82
N PRO A 213 2.99 -3.92 16.64
CA PRO A 213 1.99 -4.91 16.21
C PRO A 213 1.13 -4.50 15.01
N ASN A 214 0.89 -3.20 14.82
CA ASN A 214 -0.02 -2.67 13.80
C ASN A 214 0.69 -1.85 12.71
N VAL A 215 2.00 -2.06 12.54
CA VAL A 215 2.76 -1.55 11.40
C VAL A 215 3.04 -2.72 10.45
N PHE A 216 2.77 -2.47 9.17
CA PHE A 216 2.96 -3.38 8.05
C PHE A 216 3.79 -2.67 6.98
N ALA A 217 4.25 -3.40 5.98
CA ALA A 217 4.86 -2.81 4.80
C ALA A 217 4.45 -3.58 3.56
N ASP A 218 4.18 -2.91 2.44
CA ASP A 218 4.11 -3.60 1.16
C ASP A 218 5.50 -3.74 0.53
N ILE A 219 5.65 -4.74 -0.33
CA ILE A 219 6.92 -5.08 -0.98
C ILE A 219 7.07 -4.48 -2.38
N SER A 220 6.13 -3.62 -2.77
CA SER A 220 6.10 -3.04 -4.11
C SER A 220 7.32 -2.16 -4.39
N ASN A 221 7.60 -1.83 -5.65
CA ASN A 221 8.81 -1.11 -6.12
C ASN A 221 10.16 -1.81 -5.88
N VAL A 222 10.40 -2.38 -4.70
CA VAL A 222 11.60 -3.16 -4.37
C VAL A 222 11.77 -4.35 -5.32
N LEU A 223 10.65 -4.98 -5.74
CA LEU A 223 10.62 -6.08 -6.71
C LEU A 223 11.24 -5.76 -8.08
N GLN A 224 11.35 -4.48 -8.45
CA GLN A 224 11.96 -4.08 -9.73
C GLN A 224 13.48 -4.31 -9.75
N ARG A 225 14.10 -4.55 -8.58
CA ARG A 225 15.55 -4.68 -8.42
C ARG A 225 15.86 -6.01 -7.71
N PRO A 226 16.11 -7.11 -8.46
CA PRO A 226 16.18 -8.47 -7.90
C PRO A 226 17.11 -8.63 -6.69
N TRP A 227 18.29 -8.01 -6.74
CA TRP A 227 19.24 -8.04 -5.61
C TRP A 227 18.68 -7.35 -4.35
N GLN A 228 18.07 -6.17 -4.50
CA GLN A 228 17.49 -5.44 -3.37
C GLN A 228 16.25 -6.17 -2.83
N ALA A 229 15.43 -6.75 -3.70
CA ALA A 229 14.30 -7.58 -3.28
C ALA A 229 14.74 -8.79 -2.47
N TYR A 230 15.78 -9.48 -2.93
CA TYR A 230 16.36 -10.59 -2.19
C TYR A 230 16.88 -10.16 -0.82
N GLN A 231 17.66 -9.08 -0.75
CA GLN A 231 18.17 -8.56 0.53
C GLN A 231 17.04 -8.17 1.47
N ALA A 232 16.05 -7.39 1.00
CA ALA A 232 14.96 -6.92 1.83
C ALA A 232 14.10 -8.06 2.41
N LEU A 233 13.73 -9.04 1.56
CA LEU A 233 12.92 -10.18 1.99
C LEU A 233 13.71 -11.16 2.84
N LEU A 234 15.02 -11.33 2.60
CA LEU A 234 15.87 -12.15 3.46
C LEU A 234 16.01 -11.52 4.85
N THR A 235 16.29 -10.21 4.93
CA THR A 235 16.38 -9.49 6.22
C THR A 235 15.05 -9.61 6.98
N ALA A 236 13.91 -9.43 6.32
CA ALA A 236 12.60 -9.61 6.95
C ALA A 236 12.36 -11.06 7.44
N HIS A 237 12.85 -12.06 6.69
CA HIS A 237 12.80 -13.46 7.09
C HIS A 237 13.65 -13.75 8.33
N GLU A 238 14.89 -13.26 8.36
CA GLU A 238 15.81 -13.45 9.50
C GLU A 238 15.31 -12.75 10.78
N TYR A 239 14.66 -11.60 10.64
CA TYR A 239 14.00 -10.90 11.75
C TYR A 239 12.63 -11.49 12.14
N GLY A 240 12.13 -12.47 11.39
CA GLY A 240 10.87 -13.14 11.68
C GLY A 240 9.63 -12.26 11.50
N VAL A 241 9.69 -11.26 10.61
CA VAL A 241 8.60 -10.29 10.35
C VAL A 241 7.90 -10.49 9.00
N MET A 242 8.05 -11.68 8.39
CA MET A 242 7.41 -12.00 7.10
C MET A 242 5.89 -11.88 7.15
N ASP A 243 5.27 -12.08 8.32
CA ASP A 243 3.84 -11.92 8.58
C ASP A 243 3.36 -10.45 8.49
N LYS A 244 4.29 -9.49 8.46
CA LYS A 244 4.01 -8.06 8.31
C LYS A 244 4.08 -7.52 6.88
N LEU A 245 4.57 -8.33 5.93
CA LEU A 245 4.80 -7.93 4.53
C LEU A 245 3.59 -8.17 3.60
N LEU A 246 3.05 -7.14 2.99
CA LEU A 246 1.88 -7.22 2.12
C LEU A 246 2.28 -7.24 0.64
N PHE A 247 1.51 -7.93 -0.18
CA PHE A 247 1.67 -7.88 -1.63
C PHE A 247 1.26 -6.51 -2.18
N GLY A 248 2.07 -5.96 -3.09
CA GLY A 248 1.76 -4.74 -3.84
C GLY A 248 2.56 -4.71 -5.15
N SER A 249 1.94 -4.24 -6.24
CA SER A 249 2.62 -4.18 -7.55
C SER A 249 3.28 -2.84 -7.86
N ASP A 250 2.82 -1.75 -7.23
CA ASP A 250 3.15 -0.37 -7.64
C ASP A 250 2.71 -0.11 -9.10
N PHE A 251 1.60 -0.74 -9.54
CA PHE A 251 1.04 -0.53 -10.88
C PHE A 251 0.88 0.97 -11.15
N PRO A 252 1.27 1.47 -12.35
CA PRO A 252 1.66 0.76 -13.57
C PRO A 252 3.15 0.38 -13.68
N ARG A 253 3.96 0.53 -12.63
CA ARG A 253 5.39 0.16 -12.71
C ARG A 253 5.59 -1.33 -12.99
N MET A 254 4.77 -2.17 -12.37
CA MET A 254 4.67 -3.59 -12.64
C MET A 254 3.20 -4.02 -12.68
N SER A 255 2.87 -5.06 -13.45
CA SER A 255 1.59 -5.74 -13.34
C SER A 255 1.59 -6.68 -12.14
N ALA A 256 0.41 -7.03 -11.61
CA ALA A 256 0.33 -7.98 -10.51
C ALA A 256 0.94 -9.34 -10.87
N THR A 257 0.78 -9.80 -12.11
CA THR A 257 1.42 -11.04 -12.60
C THR A 257 2.94 -10.96 -12.49
N ALA A 258 3.55 -9.89 -13.02
CA ALA A 258 5.00 -9.73 -12.99
C ALA A 258 5.54 -9.62 -11.55
N SER A 259 4.80 -8.94 -10.67
CA SER A 259 5.17 -8.83 -9.26
C SER A 259 5.09 -10.18 -8.53
N ILE A 260 4.06 -10.99 -8.78
CA ILE A 260 3.94 -12.35 -8.22
C ILE A 260 5.08 -13.25 -8.71
N GLU A 261 5.40 -13.19 -10.01
CA GLU A 261 6.52 -13.94 -10.60
C GLU A 261 7.86 -13.52 -9.99
N ALA A 262 8.07 -12.21 -9.77
CA ALA A 262 9.28 -11.68 -9.14
C ALA A 262 9.45 -12.18 -7.70
N ILE A 263 8.36 -12.25 -6.92
CA ILE A 263 8.36 -12.79 -5.56
C ILE A 263 8.81 -14.26 -5.58
N TYR A 264 8.21 -15.08 -6.44
CA TYR A 264 8.54 -16.50 -6.51
C TYR A 264 9.90 -16.79 -7.13
N SER A 265 10.46 -15.84 -7.87
CA SER A 265 11.78 -15.93 -8.48
C SER A 265 12.88 -15.28 -7.64
N VAL A 266 12.57 -14.70 -6.47
CA VAL A 266 13.55 -13.91 -5.70
C VAL A 266 14.81 -14.70 -5.32
N ASN A 267 14.68 -16.01 -5.09
CA ASN A 267 15.81 -16.89 -4.77
C ASN A 267 16.72 -17.19 -5.98
N GLN A 268 16.39 -16.75 -7.20
CA GLN A 268 17.27 -16.97 -8.36
C GLN A 268 18.66 -16.36 -8.15
N VAL A 269 18.76 -15.27 -7.39
CA VAL A 269 20.05 -14.61 -7.12
C VAL A 269 20.99 -15.44 -6.24
N SER A 270 20.47 -16.43 -5.50
CA SER A 270 21.29 -17.29 -4.64
C SER A 270 21.69 -18.62 -5.30
N ILE A 271 21.12 -18.97 -6.45
CA ILE A 271 21.45 -20.21 -7.18
C ILE A 271 22.92 -20.23 -7.56
N GLY A 272 23.62 -21.33 -7.22
CA GLY A 272 25.04 -21.50 -7.52
C GLY A 272 25.99 -20.71 -6.59
N THR A 273 25.46 -20.16 -5.50
CA THR A 273 26.23 -19.42 -4.49
C THR A 273 26.07 -20.06 -3.10
N SER A 274 26.78 -19.56 -2.09
CA SER A 274 26.57 -19.92 -0.67
C SER A 274 25.55 -19.05 0.04
N LEU A 275 24.85 -18.16 -0.69
CA LEU A 275 23.83 -17.30 -0.10
C LEU A 275 22.60 -18.14 0.32
N PRO A 276 21.90 -17.74 1.40
CA PRO A 276 20.71 -18.46 1.84
C PRO A 276 19.56 -18.38 0.82
N SER A 277 18.48 -19.10 1.10
CA SER A 277 17.24 -18.99 0.33
C SER A 277 16.10 -18.73 1.28
N ILE A 278 15.12 -17.96 0.82
CA ILE A 278 13.91 -17.68 1.58
C ILE A 278 12.94 -18.86 1.34
N PRO A 279 12.42 -19.52 2.38
CA PRO A 279 11.52 -20.65 2.21
C PRO A 279 10.29 -20.28 1.36
N ARG A 280 9.94 -21.11 0.38
CA ARG A 280 8.79 -20.89 -0.51
C ARG A 280 7.48 -20.58 0.23
N PRO A 281 7.13 -21.26 1.34
CA PRO A 281 5.92 -20.92 2.10
C PRO A 281 5.91 -19.48 2.64
N MET A 282 7.07 -18.91 2.96
CA MET A 282 7.17 -17.52 3.43
C MET A 282 6.88 -16.55 2.29
N LEU A 283 7.40 -16.82 1.08
CA LEU A 283 7.11 -16.03 -0.12
C LEU A 283 5.63 -16.11 -0.51
N GLN A 284 5.06 -17.32 -0.50
CA GLN A 284 3.64 -17.55 -0.76
C GLN A 284 2.75 -16.78 0.24
N SER A 285 3.14 -16.77 1.53
CA SER A 285 2.37 -16.07 2.56
C SER A 285 2.23 -14.57 2.32
N ILE A 286 3.13 -13.94 1.55
CA ILE A 286 3.05 -12.50 1.20
C ILE A 286 1.91 -12.27 0.20
N VAL A 287 1.82 -13.14 -0.81
CA VAL A 287 0.82 -13.04 -1.89
C VAL A 287 -0.58 -13.37 -1.38
N GLU A 288 -0.71 -14.44 -0.60
CA GLU A 288 -2.00 -15.02 -0.19
C GLU A 288 -2.51 -14.47 1.17
N ARG A 289 -1.93 -13.38 1.66
CA ARG A 289 -2.30 -12.87 2.97
C ARG A 289 -3.72 -12.32 2.97
N ASP A 290 -4.47 -12.61 4.03
CA ASP A 290 -5.76 -11.98 4.28
C ASP A 290 -5.58 -10.51 4.74
N VAL A 291 -5.18 -9.67 3.79
CA VAL A 291 -4.97 -8.24 3.96
C VAL A 291 -6.24 -7.55 4.46
N LEU A 292 -7.40 -7.97 3.95
CA LEU A 292 -8.67 -7.33 4.29
C LEU A 292 -9.01 -7.51 5.77
N ALA A 293 -8.86 -8.72 6.32
CA ALA A 293 -9.04 -8.93 7.75
C ALA A 293 -7.95 -8.21 8.57
N LEU A 294 -6.70 -8.30 8.13
CA LEU A 294 -5.54 -7.73 8.84
C LEU A 294 -5.63 -6.21 9.04
N LEU A 295 -6.12 -5.51 8.01
CA LEU A 295 -6.30 -4.06 7.98
C LEU A 295 -7.70 -3.59 8.40
N GLY A 296 -8.61 -4.49 8.76
CA GLY A 296 -9.98 -4.14 9.16
C GLY A 296 -10.87 -3.65 7.99
N LEU A 297 -10.57 -4.10 6.77
CA LEU A 297 -11.25 -3.75 5.51
C LEU A 297 -12.20 -4.84 5.00
N ALA A 298 -12.30 -5.97 5.70
CA ALA A 298 -13.28 -7.00 5.40
C ALA A 298 -14.70 -6.42 5.44
N ALA A 299 -15.57 -6.87 4.53
CA ALA A 299 -16.99 -6.49 4.59
C ALA A 299 -17.57 -6.97 5.94
N PRO A 300 -18.49 -6.22 6.56
CA PRO A 300 -19.27 -6.76 7.67
C PRO A 300 -19.93 -8.04 7.17
N SER A 301 -19.78 -9.16 7.89
CA SER A 301 -20.53 -10.38 7.59
C SER A 301 -21.98 -10.01 7.40
N ALA A 302 -22.57 -10.32 6.24
CA ALA A 302 -24.00 -10.21 6.05
C ALA A 302 -24.67 -10.96 7.21
N ALA A 303 -25.71 -10.35 7.80
CA ALA A 303 -26.56 -11.08 8.74
C ALA A 303 -27.00 -12.39 8.08
N PRO A 304 -27.05 -13.52 8.82
CA PRO A 304 -27.47 -14.78 8.24
C PRO A 304 -28.82 -14.57 7.56
N ARG A 305 -28.92 -14.95 6.28
CA ARG A 305 -30.21 -14.95 5.57
C ARG A 305 -31.21 -15.72 6.44
N PRO A 306 -32.42 -15.19 6.67
CA PRO A 306 -33.45 -16.00 7.30
C PRO A 306 -33.59 -17.27 6.47
N THR A 307 -33.37 -18.41 7.11
CA THR A 307 -33.70 -19.70 6.55
C THR A 307 -35.16 -19.63 6.13
N LEU A 308 -35.43 -19.74 4.82
CA LEU A 308 -36.79 -20.05 4.38
C LEU A 308 -37.14 -21.37 5.09
N GLY A 309 -38.04 -21.28 6.07
CA GLY A 309 -38.65 -22.46 6.65
C GLY A 309 -39.25 -23.26 5.53
N LEU A 310 -38.83 -24.52 5.41
CA LEU A 310 -39.58 -25.51 4.67
C LEU A 310 -40.98 -25.52 5.30
N LEU A 311 -41.98 -25.18 4.50
CA LEU A 311 -43.37 -25.41 4.84
C LEU A 311 -43.53 -26.91 5.00
N ASP A 312 -43.81 -27.35 6.23
CA ASP A 312 -44.27 -28.70 6.53
C ASP A 312 -45.66 -28.88 5.90
N ASP A 313 -45.69 -29.40 4.66
CA ASP A 313 -46.89 -29.98 4.08
C ASP A 313 -46.92 -31.48 4.39
N HIS A 314 -47.45 -31.83 5.56
CA HIS A 314 -48.04 -33.15 5.81
C HIS A 314 -49.30 -33.00 6.66
N ALA A 315 -50.42 -32.82 5.97
CA ALA A 315 -51.75 -33.17 6.45
C ALA A 315 -52.44 -34.03 5.38
N ALA A 316 -53.03 -35.14 5.86
CA ALA A 316 -53.75 -36.23 5.16
C ALA A 316 -52.90 -37.38 4.61
#